data_AF-A0A2J9EXA5-F1
#
_entry.id   AF-A0A2J9EXA5-F1
#
_cell.length_a   1.000
_cell.length_b   1.000
_cell.length_c   1.000
_cell.angle_alpha   90.00
_cell.angle_beta   90.00
_cell.angle_gamma   90.00
#
_symmetry.space_group_name_H-M   'P 1'
#
loop_
_entity.id
_entity.type
_entity.pdbx_description
1 polymer ?
#
loop_
_entity_poly.entity_id
_entity_poly.type
_entity_poly.pdbx_seq_one_letter_code
_entity_poly.pdbx_strand_id
1 'polypeptide(L)'
;MIEAIKNYTYKSFKNYSTPEKFFKQKNILFGYNGRGKSSLSKGIVEEYSKKDTTEESIRFFNRDYVKNRLLLDNSDSTIRGIKVSFSKKDADIAKEIAELQKQIEDVTERKKKNTQNRQTIREKIDSIHDNKKGTANINKKQSKLKVEEVIEQYSADLENALKVNNREYIKRFIADSDELEKEKDRITRTQLPELKIQEILADDKEFLFDAL
;
A
#
# COMPACT_ATOMS: atom_id res chain seq x y z
N MET A 1 23.43 42.40 19.51
CA MET A 1 23.65 42.68 20.95
C MET A 1 22.36 43.19 21.57
N ILE A 2 22.02 42.75 22.79
CA ILE A 2 20.86 43.28 23.53
C ILE A 2 21.21 44.67 24.09
N GLU A 3 20.27 45.62 24.00
CA GLU A 3 20.48 46.99 24.47
C GLU A 3 19.69 47.29 25.74
N ALA A 4 18.44 46.81 25.78
CA ALA A 4 17.51 46.93 26.90
C ALA A 4 16.53 45.76 26.87
N ILE A 5 15.87 45.51 28.01
CA ILE A 5 14.70 44.66 28.14
C ILE A 5 13.47 45.55 28.29
N LYS A 6 12.38 45.27 27.58
CA LYS A 6 11.12 46.04 27.66
C LYS A 6 9.96 45.13 28.06
N ASN A 7 9.17 45.57 29.04
CA ASN A 7 7.89 44.95 29.44
C ASN A 7 8.01 43.46 29.80
N TYR A 8 9.12 43.04 30.42
CA TYR A 8 9.35 41.65 30.76
C TYR A 8 8.57 41.23 32.01
N THR A 9 7.77 40.18 31.88
CA THR A 9 6.99 39.60 32.97
C THR A 9 7.25 38.11 33.07
N TYR A 10 7.98 37.71 34.12
CA TYR A 10 8.23 36.31 34.42
C TYR A 10 8.69 36.13 35.87
N LYS A 11 7.98 35.31 36.63
CA LYS A 11 8.23 35.01 38.05
C LYS A 11 8.42 36.28 38.90
N SER A 12 9.66 36.59 39.26
CA SER A 12 10.06 37.69 40.13
C SER A 12 9.98 39.07 39.47
N PHE A 13 9.73 39.13 38.16
CA PHE A 13 9.62 40.37 37.38
C PHE A 13 8.18 40.55 36.89
N LYS A 14 7.61 41.75 37.13
CA LYS A 14 6.31 42.18 36.62
C LYS A 14 6.50 43.50 35.87
N ASN A 15 6.20 43.53 34.58
CA ASN A 15 6.37 44.69 33.69
C ASN A 15 7.74 45.37 33.83
N TYR A 16 8.79 44.57 33.95
CA TYR A 16 10.15 45.06 34.17
C TYR A 16 10.74 45.57 32.87
N SER A 17 11.27 46.79 32.90
CA SER A 17 11.98 47.42 31.79
C SER A 17 13.31 47.99 32.27
N THR A 18 14.36 47.87 31.46
CA THR A 18 15.65 48.50 31.71
C THR A 18 15.77 49.81 30.93
N PRO A 19 16.61 50.76 31.37
CA PRO A 19 16.98 51.92 30.56
C PRO A 19 17.58 51.51 29.20
N GLU A 20 17.58 52.45 28.25
CA GLU A 20 18.28 52.25 26.98
C GLU A 20 19.80 52.14 27.21
N LYS A 21 20.47 51.30 26.39
CA LYS A 21 21.93 51.03 26.48
C LYS A 21 22.40 50.52 27.86
N PHE A 22 21.51 49.85 28.58
CA PHE A 22 21.78 49.27 29.90
C PHE A 22 22.82 48.15 29.83
N PHE A 23 22.75 47.29 28.81
CA PHE A 23 23.69 46.19 28.65
C PHE A 23 24.98 46.63 27.95
N LYS A 24 26.13 46.19 28.49
CA LYS A 24 27.45 46.34 27.88
C LYS A 24 27.88 45.06 27.18
N GLN A 25 29.05 45.06 26.53
CA GLN A 25 29.54 43.88 25.79
C GLN A 25 29.75 42.67 26.72
N LYS A 26 30.20 42.91 27.95
CA LYS A 26 30.31 41.91 29.02
C LYS A 26 29.51 42.40 30.23
N ASN A 27 28.63 41.56 30.75
CA ASN A 27 27.83 41.86 31.93
C ASN A 27 27.95 40.70 32.92
N ILE A 28 28.17 41.02 34.19
CA ILE A 28 28.13 40.06 35.29
C ILE A 28 26.93 40.43 36.16
N LEU A 29 25.98 39.50 36.30
CA LEU A 29 24.76 39.70 37.09
C LEU A 29 24.88 38.93 38.39
N PHE A 30 24.95 39.66 39.50
CA PHE A 30 25.08 39.09 40.84
C PHE A 30 23.84 39.36 41.69
N GLY A 31 23.57 38.45 42.63
CA GLY A 31 22.51 38.58 43.63
C GLY A 31 22.42 37.33 44.48
N TYR A 32 21.85 37.43 45.67
CA TYR A 32 21.62 36.28 46.55
C TYR A 32 20.62 35.28 45.96
N ASN A 33 20.53 34.08 46.57
CA ASN A 33 19.55 33.08 46.18
C ASN A 33 18.12 33.64 46.31
N GLY A 34 17.24 33.26 45.38
CA GLY A 34 15.86 33.76 45.32
C GLY A 34 15.66 35.16 44.73
N ARG A 35 16.72 35.92 44.43
CA ARG A 35 16.62 37.30 43.88
C ARG A 35 16.27 37.38 42.38
N GLY A 36 15.76 36.29 41.79
CA GLY A 36 15.30 36.31 40.40
C GLY A 36 16.38 36.23 39.32
N LYS A 37 17.66 35.95 39.66
CA LYS A 37 18.77 35.84 38.68
C LYS A 37 18.41 34.97 37.46
N SER A 38 17.95 33.74 37.68
CA SER A 38 17.56 32.81 36.59
C SER A 38 16.35 33.31 35.80
N SER A 39 15.44 34.04 36.44
CA SER A 39 14.29 34.67 35.77
C SER A 39 14.76 35.82 34.87
N LEU A 40 15.74 36.62 35.31
CA LEU A 40 16.31 37.69 34.49
C LEU A 40 17.07 37.13 33.29
N SER A 41 17.85 36.05 33.48
CA SER A 41 18.57 35.40 32.39
C SER A 41 17.64 34.90 31.27
N LYS A 42 16.44 34.42 31.62
CA LYS A 42 15.42 34.07 30.61
C LYS A 42 14.96 35.28 29.80
N GLY A 43 14.72 36.41 30.45
CA GLY A 43 14.32 37.65 29.77
C GLY A 43 15.41 38.18 28.84
N ILE A 44 16.69 38.04 29.21
CA ILE A 44 17.82 38.39 28.34
C ILE A 44 17.84 37.51 27.10
N VAL A 45 17.66 36.18 27.25
CA VAL A 45 17.62 35.26 26.12
C VAL A 45 16.42 35.55 25.22
N GLU A 46 15.24 35.80 25.80
CA GLU A 46 14.03 36.13 25.05
C GLU A 46 14.18 37.41 24.22
N GLU A 47 14.69 38.48 24.81
CA GLU A 47 14.96 39.75 24.11
C GLU A 47 16.06 39.63 23.06
N TYR A 48 17.06 38.77 23.29
CA TYR A 48 18.06 38.48 22.29
C TYR A 48 17.47 37.72 21.09
N SER A 49 16.63 36.71 21.34
CA SER A 49 15.96 35.92 20.29
C SER A 49 15.00 36.73 19.42
N LYS A 50 14.43 37.84 19.93
CA LYS A 50 13.57 38.74 19.15
C LYS A 50 14.30 39.46 17.99
N LYS A 51 15.64 39.52 18.00
CA LYS A 51 16.43 40.27 17.01
C LYS A 51 16.83 39.45 15.76
N ASP A 52 16.06 38.43 15.38
CA ASP A 52 16.29 37.57 14.20
C ASP A 52 17.69 36.92 14.11
N THR A 53 18.32 36.68 15.27
CA THR A 53 19.54 35.88 15.34
C THR A 53 19.19 34.40 15.40
N THR A 54 19.86 33.58 14.58
CA THR A 54 19.70 32.12 14.58
C THR A 54 19.88 31.56 15.99
N GLU A 55 18.98 30.65 16.40
CA GLU A 55 18.99 29.98 17.72
C GLU A 55 20.33 29.27 18.04
N GLU A 56 21.20 29.07 17.04
CA GLU A 56 22.51 28.41 17.13
C GLU A 56 23.57 29.24 17.89
N SER A 57 23.37 30.56 18.03
CA SER A 57 24.33 31.46 18.67
C SER A 57 24.18 31.58 20.19
N ILE A 58 23.14 30.99 20.79
CA ILE A 58 22.81 31.16 22.21
C ILE A 58 22.97 29.83 22.97
N ARG A 59 23.86 29.82 23.96
CA ARG A 59 23.98 28.70 24.92
C ARG A 59 23.35 29.08 26.26
N PHE A 60 22.14 28.60 26.50
CA PHE A 60 21.40 28.88 27.74
C PHE A 60 21.29 27.64 28.62
N PHE A 61 22.13 27.56 29.65
CA PHE A 61 22.15 26.45 30.61
C PHE A 61 21.26 26.77 31.80
N ASN A 62 20.08 26.15 31.87
CA ASN A 62 19.18 26.25 33.02
C ASN A 62 18.84 24.85 33.57
N ARG A 63 18.06 24.79 34.67
CA ARG A 63 17.63 23.52 35.28
C ARG A 63 16.90 22.60 34.29
N ASP A 64 16.13 23.18 33.38
CA ASP A 64 15.31 22.44 32.42
C ASP A 64 16.10 22.14 31.11
N TYR A 65 17.39 22.50 31.03
CA TYR A 65 18.22 22.34 29.84
C TYR A 65 18.32 20.87 29.43
N VAL A 66 18.59 20.00 30.40
CA VAL A 66 18.60 18.54 30.20
C VAL A 66 17.25 18.06 29.68
N LYS A 67 16.15 18.42 30.34
CA LYS A 67 14.80 17.99 29.94
C LYS A 67 14.42 18.45 28.53
N ASN A 68 14.81 19.67 28.16
CA ASN A 68 14.36 20.30 26.92
C ASN A 68 15.29 20.03 25.73
N ARG A 69 16.56 19.67 25.97
CA ARG A 69 17.56 19.42 24.92
C ARG A 69 18.00 17.97 24.85
N LEU A 70 17.94 17.20 25.94
CA LEU A 70 18.27 15.78 25.98
C LEU A 70 16.96 14.97 25.92
N LEU A 71 16.78 14.22 24.84
CA LEU A 71 15.73 13.22 24.75
C LEU A 71 16.08 12.05 25.67
N LEU A 72 15.23 11.83 26.68
CA LEU A 72 15.28 10.63 27.52
C LEU A 72 14.33 9.62 26.90
N ASP A 73 14.88 8.50 26.43
CA ASP A 73 14.08 7.37 25.97
C ASP A 73 13.67 6.54 27.19
N ASN A 74 12.37 6.51 27.49
CA ASN A 74 11.80 5.70 28.57
C ASN A 74 11.32 4.35 28.00
N SER A 75 12.17 3.65 27.27
CA SER A 75 11.88 2.27 26.89
C SER A 75 12.04 1.36 28.11
N ASP A 76 11.12 0.39 28.27
CA ASP A 76 11.10 -0.60 29.37
C ASP A 76 12.27 -1.59 29.35
N SER A 77 13.29 -1.36 28.53
CA SER A 77 14.52 -2.16 28.55
C SER A 77 15.30 -1.87 29.83
N THR A 78 15.86 -2.93 30.41
CA THR A 78 16.70 -2.95 31.63
C THR A 78 17.92 -2.01 31.57
N ILE A 79 18.26 -1.49 30.39
CA ILE A 79 19.31 -0.49 30.19
C ILE A 79 18.65 0.82 29.72
N ARG A 80 18.53 1.78 30.63
CA ARG A 80 18.09 3.15 30.30
C ARG A 80 19.25 3.92 29.67
N GLY A 81 19.38 3.81 28.35
CA GLY A 81 20.35 4.60 27.58
C GLY A 81 19.87 6.03 27.39
N ILE A 82 20.74 7.01 27.64
CA ILE A 82 20.46 8.42 27.27
C ILE A 82 20.77 8.57 25.78
N LYS A 83 19.76 8.67 24.92
CA LYS A 83 19.94 9.03 23.51
C LYS A 83 20.09 10.55 23.41
N VAL A 84 21.32 11.03 23.49
CA VAL A 84 21.62 12.45 23.46
C VAL A 84 21.40 13.02 22.06
N SER A 85 20.31 13.76 21.87
CA SER A 85 20.17 14.72 20.77
C SER A 85 20.91 16.01 21.15
N PHE A 86 21.97 16.38 20.43
CA PHE A 86 22.75 17.57 20.78
C PHE A 86 22.11 18.88 20.32
N SER A 87 21.05 18.84 19.49
CA SER A 87 20.34 20.02 19.02
C SER A 87 18.80 19.90 19.15
N LYS A 88 18.13 21.06 19.19
CA LYS A 88 16.65 21.14 19.23
C LYS A 88 16.04 20.60 17.93
N LYS A 89 16.71 20.86 16.79
CA LYS A 89 16.34 20.28 15.48
C LYS A 89 16.31 18.76 15.55
N ASP A 90 17.36 18.13 16.09
CA ASP A 90 17.42 16.67 16.23
C ASP A 90 16.34 16.14 17.17
N ALA A 91 16.03 16.88 18.24
CA ALA A 91 15.02 16.50 19.20
C ALA A 91 13.60 16.56 18.61
N ASP A 92 13.32 17.57 17.80
CA ASP A 92 12.04 17.76 17.12
C ASP A 92 11.84 16.70 16.03
N ILE A 93 12.87 16.41 15.23
CA ILE A 93 12.86 15.33 14.21
C ILE A 93 12.56 13.97 14.87
N ALA A 94 13.21 13.65 15.99
CA ALA A 94 12.99 12.37 16.67
C ALA A 94 11.56 12.24 17.23
N LYS A 95 10.94 13.34 17.68
CA LYS A 95 9.52 13.33 18.09
C LYS A 95 8.60 13.09 16.90
N GLU A 96 8.84 13.77 15.79
CA GLU A 96 8.06 13.60 14.56
C GLU A 96 8.14 12.16 14.06
N ILE A 97 9.33 11.56 14.06
CA ILE A 97 9.52 10.12 13.74
C ILE A 97 8.70 9.23 14.68
N ALA A 98 8.71 9.49 15.98
CA ALA A 98 7.95 8.69 16.96
C ALA A 98 6.43 8.82 16.77
N GLU A 99 5.93 9.99 16.38
CA GLU A 99 4.52 10.21 16.05
C GLU A 99 4.12 9.50 14.75
N LEU A 100 4.95 9.59 13.71
CA LEU A 100 4.73 8.88 12.44
C LEU A 100 4.74 7.36 12.63
N GLN A 101 5.62 6.83 13.47
CA GLN A 101 5.66 5.40 13.79
C GLN A 101 4.37 4.89 14.45
N LYS A 102 3.70 5.71 15.27
CA LYS A 102 2.41 5.34 15.88
C LYS A 102 1.26 5.24 14.85
N GLN A 103 1.40 5.89 13.69
CA GLN A 103 0.39 5.87 12.63
C GLN A 103 0.53 4.63 11.72
N ILE A 104 1.59 3.83 11.88
CA ILE A 104 1.79 2.61 11.10
C ILE A 104 0.80 1.55 11.59
N GLU A 105 -0.26 1.31 10.81
CA GLU A 105 -1.18 0.20 11.08
C GLU A 105 -0.53 -1.15 10.80
N ASP A 106 -0.74 -2.11 11.71
CA ASP A 106 -0.36 -3.50 11.47
C ASP A 106 -1.30 -4.14 10.44
N VAL A 107 -0.75 -4.47 9.26
CA VAL A 107 -1.48 -5.11 8.15
C VAL A 107 -1.26 -6.62 8.08
N THR A 108 -0.56 -7.22 9.04
CA THR A 108 -0.19 -8.65 9.02
C THR A 108 -1.42 -9.56 8.99
N GLU A 109 -2.42 -9.31 9.83
CA GLU A 109 -3.67 -10.08 9.86
C GLU A 109 -4.46 -9.93 8.56
N ARG A 110 -4.55 -8.71 8.03
CA ARG A 110 -5.25 -8.43 6.75
C ARG A 110 -4.59 -9.18 5.59
N LYS A 111 -3.25 -9.22 5.54
CA LYS A 111 -2.50 -10.00 4.55
C LYS A 111 -2.80 -11.49 4.68
N LYS A 112 -2.76 -12.05 5.89
CA LYS A 112 -3.07 -13.47 6.14
C LYS A 112 -4.47 -13.84 5.67
N LYS A 113 -5.48 -13.02 6.00
CA LYS A 113 -6.88 -13.23 5.57
C LYS A 113 -7.02 -13.16 4.05
N ASN A 114 -6.32 -12.25 3.38
CA ASN A 114 -6.35 -12.15 1.92
C ASN A 114 -5.76 -13.41 1.25
N THR A 115 -4.63 -13.92 1.75
CA THR A 115 -4.03 -15.16 1.25
C THR A 115 -4.97 -16.36 1.43
N GLN A 116 -5.63 -16.49 2.59
CA GLN A 116 -6.63 -17.53 2.84
C GLN A 116 -7.80 -17.43 1.87
N ASN A 117 -8.37 -16.24 1.68
CA ASN A 117 -9.48 -16.03 0.75
C ASN A 117 -9.11 -16.41 -0.69
N ARG A 118 -7.90 -16.04 -1.15
CA ARG A 118 -7.39 -16.41 -2.48
C ARG A 118 -7.29 -17.92 -2.64
N GLN A 119 -6.81 -18.63 -1.62
CA GLN A 119 -6.72 -20.09 -1.62
C GLN A 119 -8.12 -20.74 -1.72
N THR A 120 -9.07 -20.27 -0.90
CA THR A 120 -10.45 -20.77 -0.94
C THR A 120 -11.13 -20.53 -2.30
N ILE A 121 -10.86 -19.41 -2.97
CA ILE A 121 -11.38 -19.17 -4.32
C ILE A 121 -10.78 -20.18 -5.30
N ARG A 122 -9.47 -20.47 -5.22
CA ARG A 122 -8.83 -21.45 -6.10
C ARG A 122 -9.40 -22.85 -5.91
N GLU A 123 -9.61 -23.27 -4.67
CA GLU A 123 -10.24 -24.55 -4.32
C GLU A 123 -11.67 -24.66 -4.88
N LYS A 124 -12.47 -23.58 -4.80
CA LYS A 124 -13.81 -23.55 -5.41
C LYS A 124 -13.76 -23.67 -6.93
N ILE A 125 -12.84 -22.97 -7.60
CA ILE A 125 -12.67 -23.08 -9.05
C ILE A 125 -12.30 -24.51 -9.43
N ASP A 126 -11.36 -25.12 -8.72
CA ASP A 126 -10.91 -26.49 -9.00
C ASP A 126 -12.02 -27.51 -8.75
N SER A 127 -12.84 -27.32 -7.70
CA SER A 127 -14.02 -28.16 -7.44
C SER A 127 -15.07 -28.05 -8.56
N ILE A 128 -15.34 -26.84 -9.06
CA ILE A 128 -16.24 -26.65 -10.20
C ILE A 128 -15.70 -27.36 -11.45
N HIS A 129 -14.40 -27.23 -11.71
CA HIS A 129 -13.75 -27.90 -12.83
C HIS A 129 -13.90 -29.43 -12.73
N ASP A 130 -13.58 -30.03 -11.58
CA ASP A 130 -13.64 -31.48 -11.40
C ASP A 130 -15.06 -32.01 -11.55
N ASN A 131 -16.05 -31.31 -10.98
CA ASN A 131 -17.45 -31.67 -11.11
C ASN A 131 -17.97 -31.57 -12.56
N LYS A 132 -17.47 -30.61 -13.34
CA LYS A 132 -17.93 -30.39 -14.73
C LYS A 132 -17.19 -31.27 -15.75
N LYS A 133 -15.93 -31.61 -15.48
CA LYS A 133 -15.11 -32.48 -16.32
C LYS A 133 -15.59 -33.94 -16.28
N GLY A 134 -15.99 -34.45 -15.11
CA GLY A 134 -16.26 -35.89 -14.95
C GLY A 134 -14.98 -36.72 -15.21
N THR A 135 -15.09 -37.76 -16.02
CA THR A 135 -14.02 -38.69 -16.42
C THR A 135 -13.26 -38.25 -17.67
N ALA A 136 -13.75 -37.24 -18.40
CA ALA A 136 -13.08 -36.71 -19.59
C ALA A 136 -11.63 -36.32 -19.30
N ASN A 137 -10.67 -36.51 -20.21
CA ASN A 137 -9.25 -36.25 -19.93
C ASN A 137 -8.83 -34.77 -20.12
N ILE A 138 -9.51 -33.84 -19.43
CA ILE A 138 -9.25 -32.39 -19.48
C ILE A 138 -8.36 -31.94 -18.30
N ASN A 139 -7.27 -31.23 -18.57
CA ASN A 139 -6.38 -30.75 -17.51
C ASN A 139 -6.89 -29.45 -16.88
N LYS A 140 -6.71 -29.34 -15.55
CA LYS A 140 -6.90 -28.07 -14.83
C LYS A 140 -5.94 -27.01 -15.38
N LYS A 141 -6.34 -25.74 -15.25
CA LYS A 141 -5.42 -24.62 -15.44
C LYS A 141 -4.25 -24.71 -14.44
N GLN A 142 -3.08 -24.23 -14.84
CA GLN A 142 -1.85 -24.41 -14.09
C GLN A 142 -1.97 -23.92 -12.63
N SER A 143 -1.38 -24.66 -11.69
CA SER A 143 -1.44 -24.34 -10.25
C SER A 143 -0.64 -23.08 -9.88
N LYS A 144 0.34 -22.70 -10.70
CA LYS A 144 1.22 -21.54 -10.47
C LYS A 144 0.56 -20.20 -10.81
N LEU A 145 -0.52 -20.20 -11.58
CA LEU A 145 -1.20 -18.99 -12.02
C LEU A 145 -1.96 -18.33 -10.88
N LYS A 146 -2.07 -17.01 -10.93
CA LYS A 146 -2.89 -16.25 -9.99
C LYS A 146 -4.37 -16.51 -10.23
N VAL A 147 -5.19 -16.28 -9.20
CA VAL A 147 -6.64 -16.48 -9.28
C VAL A 147 -7.24 -15.64 -10.41
N GLU A 148 -6.77 -14.40 -10.56
CA GLU A 148 -7.23 -13.46 -11.58
C GLU A 148 -6.91 -13.99 -13.00
N GLU A 149 -5.69 -14.45 -13.23
CA GLU A 149 -5.24 -15.03 -14.51
C GLU A 149 -6.01 -16.30 -14.86
N VAL A 150 -6.32 -17.14 -13.87
CA VAL A 150 -7.13 -18.35 -14.07
C VAL A 150 -8.56 -18.00 -14.48
N ILE A 151 -9.15 -16.97 -13.87
CA ILE A 151 -10.50 -16.49 -14.24
C ILE A 151 -10.49 -15.96 -15.68
N GLU A 152 -9.49 -15.16 -16.06
CA GLU A 152 -9.34 -14.66 -17.43
C GLU A 152 -9.24 -15.79 -18.46
N GLN A 153 -8.47 -16.83 -18.17
CA GLN A 153 -8.37 -18.00 -19.06
C GLN A 153 -9.71 -18.71 -19.23
N TYR A 154 -10.47 -18.92 -18.16
CA TYR A 154 -11.81 -19.52 -18.27
C TYR A 154 -12.81 -18.60 -18.98
N SER A 155 -12.69 -17.28 -18.83
CA SER A 155 -13.49 -16.32 -19.59
C SER A 155 -13.20 -16.41 -21.10
N ALA A 156 -11.93 -16.51 -21.48
CA ALA A 156 -11.54 -16.70 -22.88
C ALA A 156 -12.04 -18.05 -23.44
N ASP A 157 -11.97 -19.12 -22.65
CA ASP A 157 -12.54 -20.42 -23.02
C ASP A 157 -14.06 -20.32 -23.25
N LEU A 158 -14.78 -19.59 -22.39
CA LEU A 158 -16.22 -19.39 -22.51
C LEU A 158 -16.57 -18.59 -23.78
N GLU A 159 -15.83 -17.52 -24.09
CA GLU A 159 -16.03 -16.76 -25.33
C GLU A 159 -15.84 -17.62 -26.58
N ASN A 160 -14.81 -18.48 -26.58
CA ASN A 160 -14.58 -19.38 -27.70
C ASN A 160 -15.67 -20.45 -27.80
N ALA A 161 -16.14 -21.00 -26.67
CA ALA A 161 -17.24 -21.97 -26.67
C ALA A 161 -18.55 -21.36 -27.20
N LEU A 162 -18.82 -20.09 -26.88
CA LEU A 162 -20.01 -19.36 -27.33
C LEU A 162 -20.02 -19.10 -28.85
N LYS A 163 -18.87 -19.13 -29.53
CA LYS A 163 -18.80 -19.05 -31.01
C LYS A 163 -19.34 -20.32 -31.69
N VAL A 164 -19.28 -21.46 -31.00
CA VAL A 164 -19.66 -22.77 -31.56
C VAL A 164 -21.06 -23.18 -31.09
N ASN A 165 -21.36 -22.96 -29.81
CA ASN A 165 -22.59 -23.43 -29.17
C ASN A 165 -23.30 -22.33 -28.39
N ASN A 166 -24.60 -22.47 -28.20
CA ASN A 166 -25.38 -21.53 -27.39
C ASN A 166 -25.10 -21.70 -25.88
N ARG A 167 -25.44 -20.67 -25.11
CA ARG A 167 -25.15 -20.62 -23.67
C ARG A 167 -25.91 -21.67 -22.86
N GLU A 168 -27.12 -22.05 -23.28
CA GLU A 168 -27.92 -23.07 -22.58
C GLU A 168 -27.32 -24.47 -22.73
N TYR A 169 -26.88 -24.80 -23.94
CA TYR A 169 -26.17 -26.04 -24.23
C TYR A 169 -24.91 -26.14 -23.37
N ILE A 170 -24.06 -25.10 -23.36
CA ILE A 170 -22.82 -25.08 -22.57
C ILE A 170 -23.09 -25.29 -21.07
N LYS A 171 -24.17 -24.72 -20.53
CA LYS A 171 -24.53 -24.90 -19.10
C LYS A 171 -24.92 -26.34 -18.76
N ARG A 172 -25.68 -26.98 -19.66
CA ARG A 172 -26.21 -28.33 -19.49
C ARG A 172 -25.23 -29.42 -19.96
N PHE A 173 -24.17 -29.04 -20.65
CA PHE A 173 -23.15 -29.96 -21.15
C PHE A 173 -22.51 -30.74 -20.01
N ILE A 174 -22.45 -32.06 -20.18
CA ILE A 174 -21.78 -33.02 -19.32
C ILE A 174 -20.85 -33.82 -20.23
N ALA A 175 -19.55 -33.80 -19.93
CA ALA A 175 -18.56 -34.43 -20.80
C ALA A 175 -18.68 -35.97 -20.84
N ASP A 176 -19.21 -36.58 -19.79
CA ASP A 176 -19.46 -38.03 -19.66
C ASP A 176 -20.88 -38.44 -20.08
N SER A 177 -21.50 -37.77 -21.05
CA SER A 177 -22.80 -38.26 -21.53
C SER A 177 -22.61 -39.48 -22.45
N ASP A 178 -23.12 -40.64 -22.04
CA ASP A 178 -23.26 -41.84 -22.88
C ASP A 178 -23.95 -41.54 -24.23
N GLU A 179 -24.73 -40.47 -24.28
CA GLU A 179 -25.40 -39.99 -25.50
C GLU A 179 -24.39 -39.54 -26.56
N LEU A 180 -23.27 -38.92 -26.17
CA LEU A 180 -22.23 -38.47 -27.10
C LEU A 180 -21.48 -39.64 -27.72
N GLU A 181 -21.21 -40.70 -26.96
CA GLU A 181 -20.63 -41.93 -27.51
C GLU A 181 -21.59 -42.61 -28.49
N LYS A 182 -22.88 -42.70 -28.13
CA LYS A 182 -23.91 -43.25 -29.02
C LYS A 182 -24.08 -42.42 -30.30
N GLU A 183 -24.03 -41.10 -30.19
CA GLU A 183 -24.13 -40.19 -31.34
C GLU A 183 -22.91 -40.31 -32.26
N LYS A 184 -21.69 -40.36 -31.70
CA LYS A 184 -20.46 -40.64 -32.46
C LYS A 184 -20.58 -41.96 -33.21
N ASP A 185 -20.96 -43.03 -32.52
CA ASP A 185 -21.12 -44.36 -33.11
C ASP A 185 -22.14 -44.34 -34.26
N ARG A 186 -23.28 -43.66 -34.07
CA ARG A 186 -24.30 -43.49 -35.09
C ARG A 186 -23.76 -42.75 -36.32
N ILE A 187 -23.04 -41.65 -36.14
CA ILE A 187 -22.45 -40.89 -37.25
C ILE A 187 -21.43 -41.76 -38.00
N THR A 188 -20.53 -42.47 -37.29
CA THR A 188 -19.55 -43.35 -37.95
C THR A 188 -20.15 -44.53 -38.69
N ARG A 189 -21.32 -45.03 -38.25
CA ARG A 189 -22.05 -46.11 -38.95
C ARG A 189 -22.90 -45.61 -40.10
N THR A 190 -23.09 -44.29 -40.23
CA THR A 190 -23.89 -43.72 -41.32
C THR A 190 -23.05 -43.75 -42.59
N GLN A 191 -23.38 -44.65 -43.51
CA GLN A 191 -22.73 -44.68 -44.82
C GLN A 191 -23.24 -43.52 -45.68
N LEU A 192 -22.31 -42.72 -46.20
CA LEU A 192 -22.63 -41.74 -47.22
C LEU A 192 -23.03 -42.48 -48.51
N PRO A 193 -24.13 -42.08 -49.17
CA PRO A 193 -24.52 -42.70 -50.43
C PRO A 193 -23.40 -42.49 -51.45
N GLU A 194 -23.08 -43.54 -52.22
CA GLU A 194 -22.16 -43.43 -53.35
C GLU A 194 -22.74 -42.44 -54.36
N LEU A 195 -22.09 -41.28 -54.48
CA LEU A 195 -22.38 -40.33 -55.54
C LEU A 195 -21.85 -40.91 -56.84
N LYS A 196 -22.75 -41.50 -57.63
CA LYS A 196 -22.45 -41.89 -59.01
C LYS A 196 -22.35 -40.62 -59.85
N ILE A 197 -21.15 -40.07 -59.93
CA ILE A 197 -20.83 -38.99 -60.86
C ILE A 197 -20.74 -39.66 -62.25
N GLN A 198 -21.75 -39.45 -63.07
CA GLN A 198 -21.70 -39.79 -64.49
C GLN A 198 -21.07 -38.60 -65.23
N GLU A 199 -20.03 -38.84 -66.03
CA GLU A 199 -19.56 -37.83 -66.97
C GLU A 199 -20.68 -37.53 -67.96
N ILE A 200 -21.03 -36.25 -68.08
CA ILE A 200 -21.96 -35.77 -69.10
C ILE A 200 -21.33 -36.10 -70.46
N LEU A 201 -22.04 -36.90 -71.26
CA LEU A 201 -21.63 -37.29 -72.60
C LEU A 201 -21.45 -36.04 -73.48
N ALA A 202 -20.58 -36.12 -74.48
CA ALA A 202 -20.28 -34.98 -75.35
C ALA A 202 -21.55 -34.41 -76.02
N ASP A 203 -22.46 -35.27 -76.44
CA ASP A 203 -23.74 -34.92 -77.06
C ASP A 203 -24.67 -34.15 -76.08
N ASP A 204 -24.68 -34.54 -74.80
CA ASP A 204 -25.44 -33.86 -73.76
C ASP A 204 -24.83 -32.49 -73.41
N LYS A 205 -23.50 -32.34 -73.54
CA LYS A 205 -22.83 -31.03 -73.41
C LYS A 205 -23.21 -30.13 -74.58
N GLU A 206 -23.17 -30.62 -75.81
CA GLU A 206 -23.62 -29.85 -76.98
C GLU A 206 -25.07 -29.40 -76.83
N PHE A 207 -25.98 -30.29 -76.42
CA PHE A 207 -27.37 -29.93 -76.15
C PHE A 207 -27.52 -28.83 -75.08
N LEU A 208 -26.73 -28.88 -74.00
CA LEU A 208 -26.76 -27.87 -72.94
C LEU A 208 -26.17 -26.52 -73.37
N PHE A 209 -25.24 -26.51 -74.32
CA PHE A 209 -24.67 -25.28 -74.89
C PHE A 209 -25.53 -24.69 -76.01
N ASP A 210 -26.31 -25.51 -76.73
CA ASP A 210 -27.26 -25.06 -77.76
C ASP A 210 -28.58 -24.53 -77.18
N ALA A 211 -28.92 -24.88 -75.93
CA ALA A 211 -30.14 -24.46 -75.25
C ALA A 211 -29.99 -23.13 -74.44
N LEU A 212 -28.84 -22.46 -74.53
CA LEU A 212 -28.52 -21.16 -73.93
C LEU A 212 -28.47 -20.06 -75.01
#